data_AF-A0A6A8QB77-F1
#
_entry.id   AF-A0A6A8QB77-F1
#
_cell.length_a   1.000
_cell.length_b   1.000
_cell.length_c   1.000
_cell.angle_alpha   90.00
_cell.angle_beta   90.00
_cell.angle_gamma   90.00
#
_symmetry.space_group_name_H-M   'P 1'
#
loop_
_entity.id
_entity.type
_entity.pdbx_description
1 polymer ?
#
loop_
_entity_poly.entity_id
_entity_poly.type
_entity_poly.pdbx_seq_one_letter_code
_entity_poly.pdbx_strand_id
1 'polypeptide(L)'
;MHNSYVNDVTISSVPDNVTGEFRSTLDMALRTELQKCAKGTIPLRLEVAVTLYSPQNAFQTIMIGDSNKIKGTAKLVDPRANTVLGDYDINASQGGGGIIGALAMSGAEGQMSTAFASEICSKAFQPD
;
A
#
# COMPACT_ATOMS: atom_id res chain seq x y z
N MET A 1 -2.41 -2.81 16.43
CA MET A 1 -2.04 -1.40 16.73
C MET A 1 -3.29 -0.51 16.79
N HIS A 2 -4.27 -0.89 17.62
CA HIS A 2 -5.62 -0.31 17.58
C HIS A 2 -5.72 1.17 17.94
N ASN A 3 -4.83 1.65 18.81
CA ASN A 3 -4.88 3.00 19.33
C ASN A 3 -3.84 3.93 18.68
N SER A 4 -3.50 3.70 17.41
CA SER A 4 -2.63 4.58 16.62
C SER A 4 -3.27 5.11 15.34
N TYR A 5 -2.80 6.27 14.89
CA TYR A 5 -3.11 6.86 13.60
C TYR A 5 -1.81 7.19 12.85
N VAL A 6 -1.89 7.25 11.52
CA VAL A 6 -0.75 7.63 10.69
C VAL A 6 -0.76 9.15 10.47
N ASN A 7 0.24 9.86 10.99
CA ASN A 7 0.34 11.31 10.88
C ASN A 7 1.27 11.74 9.72
N ASP A 8 2.21 10.88 9.36
CA ASP A 8 3.17 11.11 8.29
C ASP A 8 3.33 9.86 7.42
N VAL A 9 3.54 10.08 6.12
CA VAL A 9 3.76 9.02 5.14
C VAL A 9 5.03 9.37 4.35
N THR A 10 6.02 8.49 4.44
CA THR A 10 7.26 8.57 3.70
C THR A 10 7.32 7.41 2.72
N ILE A 11 7.19 7.67 1.42
CA ILE A 11 7.54 6.67 0.40
C ILE A 11 9.05 6.77 0.19
N SER A 12 9.80 5.69 0.39
CA SER A 12 11.27 5.67 0.30
C SER A 12 11.77 5.21 -1.07
N SER A 13 11.07 4.27 -1.71
CA SER A 13 11.40 3.80 -3.06
C SER A 13 10.15 3.44 -3.86
N VAL A 14 10.25 3.60 -5.18
CA VAL A 14 9.30 3.09 -6.17
C VAL A 14 10.10 2.49 -7.34
N PRO A 15 9.57 1.48 -8.06
CA PRO A 15 10.24 0.90 -9.23
C PRO A 15 10.34 1.90 -10.38
N ASP A 16 11.34 1.75 -11.25
CA ASP A 16 11.56 2.67 -12.39
C ASP A 16 10.50 2.55 -13.50
N ASN A 17 9.70 1.48 -13.49
CA ASN A 17 8.69 1.20 -14.52
C ASN A 17 7.29 1.75 -14.18
N VAL A 18 7.21 2.72 -13.27
CA VAL A 18 5.98 3.44 -12.92
C VAL A 18 5.94 4.81 -13.59
N THR A 19 4.76 5.43 -13.66
CA THR A 19 4.64 6.79 -14.18
C THR A 19 5.22 7.82 -13.20
N GLY A 20 5.48 9.04 -13.69
CA GLY A 20 5.89 10.16 -12.85
C GLY A 20 4.84 10.58 -11.79
N GLU A 21 3.58 10.18 -11.98
CA GLU A 21 2.48 10.48 -11.05
C GLU A 21 2.30 9.42 -9.97
N PHE A 22 2.87 8.22 -10.16
CA PHE A 22 2.67 7.06 -9.30
C PHE A 22 2.87 7.36 -7.80
N ARG A 23 3.93 8.10 -7.44
CA ARG A 23 4.19 8.45 -6.04
C ARG A 23 3.07 9.28 -5.43
N SER A 24 2.53 10.24 -6.17
CA SER A 24 1.41 11.09 -5.73
C SER A 24 0.14 10.25 -5.58
N THR A 25 -0.13 9.38 -6.56
CA THR A 25 -1.24 8.43 -6.53
C THR A 25 -1.16 7.49 -5.32
N LEU A 26 0.04 6.96 -5.03
CA LEU A 26 0.28 6.09 -3.90
C LEU A 26 0.12 6.81 -2.56
N ASP A 27 0.68 8.01 -2.40
CA ASP A 27 0.52 8.81 -1.17
C ASP A 27 -0.95 9.11 -0.90
N MET A 28 -1.71 9.52 -1.94
CA MET A 28 -3.14 9.79 -1.82
C MET A 28 -3.92 8.54 -1.40
N ALA A 29 -3.63 7.39 -2.02
CA ALA A 29 -4.26 6.12 -1.68
C ALA A 29 -3.95 5.71 -0.23
N LEU A 30 -2.69 5.81 0.20
CA LEU A 30 -2.25 5.51 1.56
C LEU A 30 -3.01 6.37 2.57
N ARG A 31 -3.03 7.70 2.38
CA ARG A 31 -3.75 8.60 3.29
C ARG A 31 -5.24 8.30 3.35
N THR A 32 -5.87 8.06 2.21
CA THR A 32 -7.31 7.80 2.11
C THR A 32 -7.70 6.49 2.78
N GLU A 33 -6.96 5.40 2.55
CA GLU A 33 -7.28 4.10 3.14
C GLU A 33 -6.92 4.05 4.63
N LEU A 34 -5.77 4.60 5.03
CA LEU A 34 -5.33 4.57 6.43
C LEU A 34 -6.28 5.34 7.36
N GLN A 35 -6.93 6.40 6.88
CA GLN A 35 -7.99 7.09 7.65
C GLN A 35 -9.17 6.17 8.01
N LYS A 36 -9.39 5.09 7.24
CA LYS A 36 -10.50 4.14 7.50
C LYS A 36 -10.15 3.16 8.63
N CYS A 37 -8.87 2.85 8.84
CA CYS A 37 -8.42 1.79 9.76
C CYS A 37 -7.56 2.30 10.94
N ALA A 38 -6.68 3.28 10.72
CA ALA A 38 -5.76 3.82 11.72
C ALA A 38 -6.42 4.97 12.50
N LYS A 39 -7.44 4.66 13.32
CA LYS A 39 -8.33 5.64 13.99
C LYS A 39 -7.94 5.98 15.43
N GLY A 40 -6.78 5.55 15.91
CA GLY A 40 -6.37 5.77 17.29
C GLY A 40 -5.78 7.15 17.57
N THR A 41 -5.16 7.32 18.74
CA THR A 41 -4.64 8.62 19.21
C THR A 41 -3.12 8.73 19.23
N ILE A 42 -2.40 7.63 19.06
CA ILE A 42 -0.93 7.60 19.04
C ILE A 42 -0.43 7.87 17.61
N PRO A 43 0.34 8.96 17.36
CA PRO A 43 0.85 9.27 16.03
C PRO A 43 1.96 8.29 15.62
N LEU A 44 1.87 7.76 14.41
CA LEU A 44 2.88 6.93 13.77
C LEU A 44 3.27 7.49 12.41
N ARG A 45 4.55 7.32 12.06
CA ARG A 45 5.06 7.54 10.71
C ARG A 45 5.03 6.23 9.94
N LEU A 46 4.41 6.23 8.77
CA LEU A 46 4.44 5.10 7.85
C LEU A 46 5.58 5.29 6.84
N GLU A 47 6.51 4.34 6.79
CA GLU A 47 7.52 4.27 5.73
C GLU A 47 7.17 3.16 4.73
N VAL A 48 7.10 3.50 3.44
CA VAL A 48 6.72 2.56 2.38
C VAL A 48 7.82 2.45 1.34
N ALA A 49 8.21 1.22 1.00
CA ALA A 49 9.07 0.93 -0.14
C ALA A 49 8.32 0.02 -1.11
N VAL A 50 8.05 0.50 -2.33
CA VAL A 50 7.51 -0.36 -3.40
C VAL A 50 8.68 -0.96 -4.16
N THR A 51 8.71 -2.30 -4.24
CA THR A 51 9.79 -3.06 -4.85
C THR A 51 9.38 -3.72 -6.17
N LEU A 52 8.09 -3.93 -6.38
CA LEU A 52 7.54 -4.46 -7.62
C LEU A 52 6.26 -3.72 -8.00
N TYR A 53 6.19 -3.26 -9.23
CA TYR A 53 4.96 -2.87 -9.90
C TYR A 53 4.90 -3.62 -11.24
N SER A 54 3.86 -4.42 -11.45
CA SER A 54 3.68 -5.22 -12.65
C SER A 54 2.25 -5.05 -13.18
N PRO A 55 2.05 -4.16 -14.17
CA PRO A 55 0.76 -4.02 -14.84
C PRO A 55 0.55 -5.17 -15.83
N GLN A 56 -0.72 -5.54 -16.06
CA GLN A 56 -1.18 -6.66 -16.91
C GLN A 56 -0.61 -6.69 -18.34
N ASN A 57 0.05 -5.64 -18.82
CA ASN A 57 0.49 -5.50 -20.21
C ASN A 57 2.02 -5.54 -20.41
N ALA A 58 2.82 -5.93 -19.42
CA ALA A 58 4.27 -5.70 -19.48
C ALA A 58 5.08 -6.68 -20.35
N PHE A 59 4.64 -7.91 -20.63
CA PHE A 59 5.13 -8.77 -21.74
C PHE A 59 4.50 -10.18 -21.62
N GLN A 60 3.85 -10.64 -22.68
CA GLN A 60 3.50 -12.04 -22.99
C GLN A 60 2.44 -12.76 -22.11
N THR A 61 1.31 -13.00 -22.78
CA THR A 61 0.37 -14.12 -22.59
C THR A 61 1.08 -15.45 -22.35
N ILE A 62 0.44 -16.36 -21.60
CA ILE A 62 0.78 -17.78 -21.36
C ILE A 62 1.50 -18.07 -20.02
N MET A 63 0.89 -17.73 -18.89
CA MET A 63 0.93 -18.59 -17.69
C MET A 63 -0.12 -18.14 -16.67
N ILE A 64 -1.05 -19.04 -16.35
CA ILE A 64 -2.12 -18.97 -15.32
C ILE A 64 -1.99 -17.78 -14.32
N GLY A 65 -2.77 -16.72 -14.53
CA GLY A 65 -3.04 -15.68 -13.53
C GLY A 65 -2.61 -14.25 -13.91
N ASP A 66 -3.22 -13.68 -14.95
CA ASP A 66 -3.03 -12.30 -15.41
C ASP A 66 -3.64 -11.27 -14.44
N SER A 67 -2.96 -10.99 -13.34
CA SER A 67 -3.35 -9.96 -12.37
C SER A 67 -2.36 -8.81 -12.36
N ASN A 68 -2.83 -7.57 -12.27
CA ASN A 68 -1.96 -6.45 -11.85
C ASN A 68 -1.36 -6.79 -10.48
N LYS A 69 -0.06 -6.58 -10.28
CA LYS A 69 0.63 -6.89 -9.00
C LYS A 69 1.40 -5.69 -8.51
N ILE A 70 1.38 -5.50 -7.19
CA ILE A 70 2.23 -4.53 -6.49
C ILE A 70 2.78 -5.20 -5.23
N LYS A 71 4.08 -5.04 -4.99
CA LYS A 71 4.76 -5.56 -3.80
C LYS A 71 5.65 -4.52 -3.18
N GLY A 72 5.86 -4.65 -1.88
CA GLY A 72 6.70 -3.74 -1.12
C GLY A 72 6.68 -4.04 0.37
N THR A 73 7.25 -3.12 1.14
CA THR A 73 7.25 -3.18 2.60
C THR A 73 6.59 -1.93 3.16
N ALA A 74 5.90 -2.09 4.29
CA ALA A 74 5.33 -1.01 5.07
C ALA A 74 5.86 -1.11 6.51
N LYS A 75 6.51 -0.03 6.99
CA LYS A 75 7.02 0.06 8.36
C LYS A 75 6.27 1.12 9.12
N LEU A 76 5.80 0.77 10.31
CA LEU A 76 5.22 1.72 11.25
C LEU A 76 6.26 2.11 12.28
N VAL A 77 6.55 3.40 12.34
CA VAL A 77 7.63 3.97 13.15
C VAL A 77 7.03 4.91 14.19
N ASP A 78 7.45 4.77 15.45
CA ASP A 78 7.24 5.81 16.47
C ASP A 78 8.09 7.02 16.12
N PRO A 79 7.51 8.17 15.75
CA PRO A 79 8.28 9.35 15.36
C PRO A 79 9.04 9.98 16.54
N ARG A 80 8.68 9.69 17.80
CA ARG A 80 9.35 10.24 18.99
C ARG A 80 10.63 9.49 19.32
N ALA A 81 10.58 8.17 19.28
CA ALA A 81 11.71 7.30 19.59
C ALA A 81 12.53 6.91 18.34
N ASN A 82 11.99 7.16 17.14
CA ASN A 82 12.50 6.66 15.87
C ASN A 82 12.66 5.13 15.85
N THR A 83 11.70 4.44 16.45
CA THR A 83 11.70 2.98 16.61
C THR A 83 10.65 2.35 15.71
N VAL A 84 11.01 1.29 14.99
CA VAL A 84 10.07 0.49 14.20
C VAL A 84 9.20 -0.34 15.15
N LEU A 85 7.89 -0.10 15.11
CA LEU A 85 6.88 -0.82 15.88
C LEU A 85 6.27 -1.99 15.12
N GLY A 86 6.38 -1.98 13.78
CA GLY A 86 5.96 -3.08 12.92
C GLY A 86 6.54 -2.95 11.52
N ASP A 87 6.79 -4.10 10.89
CA ASP A 87 7.34 -4.24 9.55
C ASP A 87 6.52 -5.31 8.80
N TYR A 88 5.96 -4.94 7.66
CA TYR A 88 4.97 -5.73 6.96
C TYR A 88 5.33 -5.90 5.48
N ASP A 89 5.43 -7.15 5.05
CA ASP A 89 5.46 -7.48 3.63
C ASP A 89 4.07 -7.32 3.01
N ILE A 90 3.98 -6.44 2.02
CA ILE A 90 2.75 -6.13 1.30
C ILE A 90 2.81 -6.79 -0.07
N ASN A 91 1.81 -7.61 -0.36
CA ASN A 91 1.65 -8.31 -1.63
C ASN A 91 0.19 -8.18 -2.07
N ALA A 92 -0.09 -7.24 -2.96
CA ALA A 92 -1.44 -7.04 -3.48
C ALA A 92 -1.50 -7.40 -4.98
N SER A 93 -2.60 -8.04 -5.37
CA SER A 93 -2.85 -8.45 -6.75
C SER A 93 -4.32 -8.37 -7.13
N GLN A 94 -4.62 -7.96 -8.37
CA GLN A 94 -5.98 -7.90 -8.91
C GLN A 94 -6.33 -9.18 -9.70
N GLY A 95 -6.92 -10.17 -9.03
CA GLY A 95 -7.37 -11.44 -9.64
C GLY A 95 -7.27 -12.61 -8.67
N GLY A 96 -8.21 -13.57 -8.72
CA GLY A 96 -8.15 -14.81 -7.91
C GLY A 96 -8.73 -14.76 -6.49
N GLY A 97 -9.56 -13.78 -6.14
CA GLY A 97 -10.30 -13.76 -4.86
C GLY A 97 -9.81 -12.74 -3.82
N GLY A 98 -8.89 -11.84 -4.16
CA GLY A 98 -8.37 -10.81 -3.25
C GLY A 98 -8.60 -9.38 -3.73
N ILE A 99 -9.20 -8.58 -2.84
CA ILE A 99 -9.43 -7.13 -2.88
C ILE A 99 -10.46 -6.64 -3.91
N ILE A 100 -11.73 -6.81 -3.54
CA ILE A 100 -12.87 -6.00 -4.04
C ILE A 100 -12.81 -4.67 -3.29
N GLY A 101 -12.43 -3.56 -3.93
CA GLY A 101 -12.52 -2.26 -3.24
C GLY A 101 -11.90 -1.05 -3.91
N ALA A 102 -11.02 -1.22 -4.90
CA ALA A 102 -10.36 -0.09 -5.53
C ALA A 102 -11.20 0.55 -6.66
N LEU A 103 -12.37 1.10 -6.34
CA LEU A 103 -13.16 1.92 -7.27
C LEU A 103 -12.79 3.41 -7.23
N ALA A 104 -11.91 3.84 -6.32
CA ALA A 104 -11.70 5.25 -6.01
C ALA A 104 -10.68 5.97 -6.91
N MET A 105 -9.78 5.25 -7.59
CA MET A 105 -8.73 5.85 -8.43
C MET A 105 -8.73 5.18 -9.80
N SER A 106 -8.83 5.98 -10.86
CA SER A 106 -8.84 5.49 -12.24
C SER A 106 -7.47 4.96 -12.66
N GLY A 107 -7.45 3.97 -13.58
CA GLY A 107 -6.21 3.38 -14.10
C GLY A 107 -5.60 2.29 -13.22
N ALA A 108 -4.58 1.60 -13.74
CA ALA A 108 -3.97 0.44 -13.07
C ALA A 108 -3.14 0.85 -11.84
N GLU A 109 -2.40 1.96 -11.92
CA GLU A 109 -1.60 2.48 -10.81
C GLU A 109 -2.46 2.94 -9.63
N GLY A 110 -3.57 3.63 -9.91
CA GLY A 110 -4.55 4.02 -8.91
C GLY A 110 -5.12 2.80 -8.18
N GLN A 111 -5.61 1.83 -8.95
CA GLN A 111 -6.18 0.61 -8.38
C GLN A 111 -5.17 -0.17 -7.52
N MET A 112 -3.93 -0.31 -8.00
CA MET A 112 -2.88 -1.02 -7.26
C MET A 112 -2.42 -0.26 -6.02
N SER A 113 -2.36 1.07 -6.09
CA SER A 113 -2.06 1.91 -4.94
C SER A 113 -3.10 1.75 -3.83
N THR A 114 -4.39 1.75 -4.19
CA THR A 114 -5.48 1.49 -3.24
C THR A 114 -5.40 0.07 -2.67
N ALA A 115 -5.13 -0.94 -3.51
CA ALA A 115 -4.99 -2.32 -3.06
C ALA A 115 -3.81 -2.49 -2.07
N PHE A 116 -2.66 -1.88 -2.37
CA PHE A 116 -1.50 -1.86 -1.49
C PHE A 116 -1.82 -1.20 -0.14
N ALA A 117 -2.47 -0.04 -0.15
CA ALA A 117 -2.87 0.67 1.07
C ALA A 117 -3.89 -0.11 1.92
N SER A 118 -4.84 -0.77 1.26
CA SER A 118 -5.83 -1.63 1.92
C SER A 118 -5.18 -2.84 2.61
N GLU A 119 -4.19 -3.45 1.96
CA GLU A 119 -3.43 -4.57 2.54
C GLU A 119 -2.65 -4.15 3.80
N ILE A 120 -2.11 -2.92 3.85
CA ILE A 120 -1.51 -2.37 5.07
C ILE A 120 -2.55 -2.27 6.19
N CYS A 121 -3.73 -1.73 5.90
CA CYS A 121 -4.82 -1.67 6.88
C CYS A 121 -5.15 -3.06 7.44
N SER A 122 -5.26 -4.06 6.56
CA SER A 122 -5.54 -5.45 6.95
C SER A 122 -4.45 -6.02 7.85
N LYS A 123 -3.17 -5.80 7.54
CA LYS A 123 -2.06 -6.41 8.31
C LYS A 123 -1.73 -5.67 9.62
N ALA A 124 -1.86 -4.35 9.64
CA ALA A 124 -1.37 -3.53 10.76
C ALA A 124 -2.48 -3.04 11.71
N PHE A 125 -3.71 -2.92 11.21
CA PHE A 125 -4.82 -2.25 11.90
C PHE A 125 -6.12 -3.07 11.93
N GLN A 126 -6.07 -4.38 11.73
CA GLN A 126 -7.24 -5.26 11.85
C GLN A 126 -7.86 -5.20 13.25
N PRO A 127 -9.21 -5.09 13.38
CA PRO A 127 -9.96 -5.37 14.61
C PRO A 127 -9.73 -6.80 15.10
N ASP A 128 -9.41 -6.93 16.39
CA ASP A 128 -9.34 -8.22 17.10
C ASP A 128 -10.74 -8.87 17.15
#